data_AF-A0A1G2XJM3-F1
#
_entry.id   AF-A0A1G2XJM3-F1
#
_cell.length_a   1.000
_cell.length_b   1.000
_cell.length_c   1.000
_cell.angle_alpha   90.00
_cell.angle_beta   90.00
_cell.angle_gamma   90.00
#
_symmetry.space_group_name_H-M   'P 1'
#
loop_
_entity.id
_entity.type
_entity.pdbx_description
1 polymer ?
#
loop_
_entity_poly.entity_id
_entity_poly.type
_entity_poly.pdbx_seq_one_letter_code
_entity_poly.pdbx_strand_id
1 'polypeptide(L)'
;MDRETIVKEIKRIARETGFNHVSKRKFESKSGINEYQINKHFESWNEAVKAAGLTPVDVSRIDDTELFREMKDVFVEFGGVCTQMKFDKLCEYSIAVYRKRFGKWNNILLAFKAWLEESGQEFPFLNQLPTATNLPKVEESILKEKGKIKPVSWDSLGTSTYGSFLNFRGLQHAPVNEQGVVFLFGMVCFELGFVVESIRTGYPDCEAKRRVSQKGDKWERVRIEFEYRSSNFDHDPNGCDLIVCWQHDWPECPLEVVELQTAIQSLPKLARE
;
A
#
# COMPACT_ATOMS: atom_id res chain seq x y z
N MET A 1 -6.04 11.78 -33.42
CA MET A 1 -6.09 12.82 -32.38
C MET A 1 -5.23 13.97 -32.86
N ASP A 2 -5.73 15.19 -32.76
CA ASP A 2 -5.09 16.41 -33.25
C ASP A 2 -4.85 17.41 -32.11
N ARG A 3 -4.15 18.50 -32.44
CA ARG A 3 -3.79 19.57 -31.50
C ARG A 3 -5.02 20.17 -30.80
N GLU A 4 -6.12 20.33 -31.52
CA GLU A 4 -7.34 20.95 -31.02
C GLU A 4 -8.08 20.04 -30.03
N THR A 5 -8.08 18.73 -30.27
CA THR A 5 -8.62 17.71 -29.36
C THR A 5 -7.94 17.78 -27.99
N ILE A 6 -6.60 17.85 -27.96
CA ILE A 6 -5.83 17.92 -26.72
C ILE A 6 -6.17 19.21 -25.96
N VAL A 7 -6.22 20.36 -26.65
CA VAL A 7 -6.59 21.66 -26.03
C VAL A 7 -8.01 21.63 -25.45
N LYS A 8 -8.97 21.07 -26.20
CA LYS A 8 -10.36 20.94 -25.75
C LYS A 8 -10.45 20.09 -24.49
N GLU A 9 -9.66 19.02 -24.43
CA GLU A 9 -9.64 18.10 -23.30
C GLU A 9 -8.98 18.69 -22.06
N ILE A 10 -7.89 19.45 -22.24
CA ILE A 10 -7.27 20.23 -21.16
C ILE A 10 -8.29 21.21 -20.57
N LYS A 11 -9.03 21.94 -21.42
CA LYS A 11 -10.08 22.88 -20.99
C LYS A 11 -11.23 22.19 -20.27
N ARG A 12 -11.64 20.99 -20.73
CA ARG A 12 -12.69 20.19 -20.08
C ARG A 12 -12.27 19.82 -18.66
N ILE A 13 -11.07 19.25 -18.51
CA ILE A 13 -10.57 18.79 -17.21
C ILE A 13 -10.37 19.96 -16.24
N ALA A 14 -9.85 21.10 -16.71
CA ALA A 14 -9.70 22.30 -15.88
C ALA A 14 -11.04 22.82 -15.33
N ARG A 15 -12.10 22.79 -16.15
CA ARG A 15 -13.45 23.21 -15.72
C ARG A 15 -14.04 22.27 -14.69
N GLU A 16 -13.78 20.97 -14.80
CA GLU A 16 -14.27 19.98 -13.85
C GLU A 16 -13.60 20.07 -12.48
N THR A 17 -12.32 20.43 -12.44
CA THR A 17 -11.58 20.52 -11.19
C THR A 17 -11.75 21.87 -10.49
N GLY A 18 -12.31 22.88 -11.17
CA GLY A 18 -12.50 24.21 -10.59
C GLY A 18 -11.22 25.03 -10.46
N PHE A 19 -10.10 24.54 -11.02
CA PHE A 19 -8.80 25.19 -10.96
C PHE A 19 -8.38 25.73 -12.34
N ASN A 20 -7.66 26.85 -12.35
CA ASN A 20 -7.03 27.41 -13.55
C ASN A 20 -5.75 26.65 -13.97
N HIS A 21 -5.57 25.43 -13.48
CA HIS A 21 -4.44 24.58 -13.79
C HIS A 21 -4.84 23.10 -13.86
N VAL A 22 -4.07 22.33 -14.63
CA VAL A 22 -4.19 20.88 -14.74
C VAL A 22 -2.79 20.28 -14.69
N SER A 23 -2.56 19.35 -13.77
CA SER A 23 -1.31 18.58 -13.75
C SER A 23 -1.30 17.58 -14.91
N LYS A 24 -0.12 17.32 -15.47
CA LYS A 24 0.04 16.32 -16.55
C LYS A 24 -0.52 14.96 -16.12
N ARG A 25 -0.26 14.55 -14.89
CA ARG A 25 -0.71 13.27 -14.33
C ARG A 25 -2.24 13.18 -14.24
N LYS A 26 -2.91 14.26 -13.81
CA LYS A 26 -4.38 14.33 -13.79
C LYS A 26 -4.95 14.27 -15.21
N PHE A 27 -4.32 14.97 -16.14
CA PHE A 27 -4.73 14.94 -17.54
C PHE A 27 -4.65 13.53 -18.13
N GLU A 28 -3.51 12.85 -17.97
CA GLU A 28 -3.33 11.47 -18.45
C GLU A 28 -4.36 10.51 -17.85
N SER A 29 -4.60 10.62 -16.54
CA SER A 29 -5.58 9.80 -15.81
C SER A 29 -7.02 10.02 -16.30
N LYS A 30 -7.44 11.28 -16.49
CA LYS A 30 -8.83 11.62 -16.85
C LYS A 30 -9.13 11.54 -18.35
N SER A 31 -8.15 11.72 -19.21
CA SER A 31 -8.33 11.73 -20.67
C SER A 31 -7.90 10.43 -21.36
N GLY A 32 -7.04 9.64 -20.70
CA GLY A 32 -6.35 8.51 -21.33
C GLY A 32 -5.30 8.94 -22.38
N ILE A 33 -5.08 10.25 -22.57
CA ILE A 33 -4.10 10.79 -23.51
C ILE A 33 -2.75 10.83 -22.82
N ASN A 34 -1.79 10.05 -23.31
CA ASN A 34 -0.47 9.94 -22.70
C ASN A 34 0.52 11.00 -23.24
N GLU A 35 1.65 11.18 -22.55
CA GLU A 35 2.73 12.07 -22.94
C GLU A 35 3.17 11.95 -24.40
N TYR A 36 3.27 10.74 -24.94
CA TYR A 36 3.70 10.55 -26.32
C TYR A 36 2.75 11.24 -27.32
N GLN A 37 1.44 11.16 -27.05
CA GLN A 37 0.42 11.81 -27.87
C GLN A 37 0.46 13.33 -27.73
N ILE A 38 0.77 13.85 -26.54
CA ILE A 38 0.94 15.28 -26.28
C ILE A 38 2.16 15.81 -27.04
N ASN A 39 3.31 15.14 -26.89
CA ASN A 39 4.59 15.54 -27.47
C ASN A 39 4.61 15.47 -29.01
N LYS A 40 3.61 14.82 -29.62
CA LYS A 40 3.42 14.77 -31.07
C LYS A 40 2.88 16.09 -31.65
N HIS A 41 2.26 16.91 -30.81
CA HIS A 41 1.60 18.16 -31.20
C HIS A 41 2.09 19.39 -30.43
N PHE A 42 2.74 19.18 -29.29
CA PHE A 42 3.26 20.24 -28.43
C PHE A 42 4.71 19.94 -28.04
N GLU A 43 5.55 20.97 -27.92
CA GLU A 43 6.96 20.81 -27.53
C GLU A 43 7.10 20.41 -26.05
N SER A 44 6.09 20.74 -25.24
CA SER A 44 6.02 20.35 -23.84
C SER A 44 4.60 20.41 -23.32
N TRP A 45 4.35 19.76 -22.17
CA TRP A 45 3.10 19.92 -21.43
C TRP A 45 2.77 21.40 -21.15
N ASN A 46 3.77 22.20 -20.79
CA ASN A 46 3.57 23.62 -20.50
C ASN A 46 3.11 24.40 -21.74
N GLU A 47 3.57 24.04 -22.93
CA GLU A 47 3.09 24.63 -24.18
C GLU A 47 1.64 24.21 -24.47
N ALA A 48 1.28 22.94 -24.24
CA ALA A 48 -0.10 22.45 -24.35
C ALA A 48 -1.06 23.19 -23.39
N VAL A 49 -0.65 23.42 -22.15
CA VAL A 49 -1.44 24.16 -21.15
C VAL A 49 -1.59 25.64 -21.54
N LYS A 50 -0.53 26.29 -22.05
CA LYS A 50 -0.61 27.66 -22.58
C LYS A 50 -1.55 27.76 -23.78
N ALA A 51 -1.50 26.80 -24.71
CA ALA A 51 -2.40 26.74 -25.85
C ALA A 51 -3.87 26.56 -25.43
N ALA A 52 -4.11 25.97 -24.26
CA ALA A 52 -5.43 25.89 -23.64
C ALA A 52 -5.88 27.19 -22.94
N GLY A 53 -5.06 28.24 -22.90
CA GLY A 53 -5.35 29.48 -22.19
C GLY A 53 -5.27 29.36 -20.67
N LEU A 54 -4.60 28.32 -20.18
CA LEU A 54 -4.38 28.08 -18.76
C LEU A 54 -2.94 28.45 -18.37
N THR A 55 -2.72 28.64 -17.07
CA THR A 55 -1.38 28.92 -16.55
C THR A 55 -0.69 27.60 -16.22
N PRO A 56 0.47 27.28 -16.83
CA PRO A 56 1.23 26.09 -16.46
C PRO A 56 1.60 26.09 -14.98
N VAL A 57 1.41 24.96 -14.31
CA VAL A 57 1.85 24.79 -12.92
C VAL A 57 3.36 24.80 -12.90
N ASP A 58 3.94 25.83 -12.29
CA ASP A 58 5.33 25.76 -11.87
C ASP A 58 5.39 24.88 -10.61
N VAL A 59 5.79 23.62 -10.80
CA VAL A 59 5.95 22.66 -9.71
C VAL A 59 6.94 23.13 -8.63
N SER A 60 7.79 24.12 -8.94
CA SER A 60 8.70 24.74 -7.97
C SER A 60 8.02 25.75 -7.05
N ARG A 61 6.79 26.19 -7.38
CA ARG A 61 6.02 27.25 -6.69
C ARG A 61 4.67 26.81 -6.11
N ILE A 62 4.31 25.53 -6.15
CA ILE A 62 3.09 25.03 -5.48
C ILE A 62 3.18 25.42 -3.99
N ASP A 63 2.17 26.05 -3.41
CA ASP A 63 2.21 26.38 -1.98
C ASP A 63 1.82 25.17 -1.10
N ASP A 64 2.16 25.22 0.19
CA ASP A 64 1.87 24.11 1.12
C ASP A 64 0.37 23.87 1.30
N THR A 65 -0.44 24.92 1.16
CA THR A 65 -1.90 24.80 1.29
C THR A 65 -2.47 23.99 0.14
N GLU A 66 -1.98 24.21 -1.08
CA GLU A 66 -2.41 23.48 -2.28
C GLU A 66 -1.99 22.02 -2.22
N LEU A 67 -0.77 21.73 -1.73
CA LEU A 67 -0.35 20.36 -1.47
C LEU A 67 -1.26 19.67 -0.45
N PHE A 68 -1.68 20.35 0.61
CA PHE A 68 -2.55 19.76 1.62
C PHE A 68 -4.02 19.66 1.19
N ARG A 69 -4.53 20.57 0.35
CA ARG A 69 -5.85 20.41 -0.29
C ARG A 69 -5.91 19.16 -1.15
N GLU A 70 -4.95 19.00 -2.06
CA GLU A 70 -4.84 17.79 -2.89
C GLU A 70 -4.72 16.54 -2.00
N MET A 71 -3.94 16.62 -0.93
CA MET A 71 -3.78 15.50 0.00
C MET A 71 -5.11 15.13 0.69
N LYS A 72 -5.87 16.13 1.11
CA LYS A 72 -7.22 15.95 1.66
C LYS A 72 -8.14 15.30 0.64
N ASP A 73 -8.18 15.82 -0.58
CA ASP A 73 -9.08 15.34 -1.64
C ASP A 73 -8.77 13.87 -1.98
N VAL A 74 -7.49 13.51 -2.12
CA VAL A 74 -7.06 12.12 -2.33
C VAL A 74 -7.53 11.21 -1.19
N PHE A 75 -7.43 11.63 0.06
CA PHE A 75 -7.91 10.83 1.20
C PHE A 75 -9.43 10.73 1.27
N VAL A 76 -10.14 11.80 0.93
CA VAL A 76 -11.60 11.80 0.85
C VAL A 76 -12.10 10.88 -0.26
N GLU A 77 -11.55 11.00 -1.47
CA GLU A 77 -11.86 10.14 -2.61
C GLU A 77 -11.49 8.67 -2.34
N PHE A 78 -10.38 8.43 -1.63
CA PHE A 78 -9.98 7.08 -1.23
C PHE A 78 -10.84 6.49 -0.10
N GLY A 79 -11.51 7.32 0.69
CA GLY A 79 -12.28 6.90 1.87
C GLY A 79 -11.43 6.65 3.12
N GLY A 80 -10.25 7.27 3.24
CA GLY A 80 -9.38 7.15 4.40
C GLY A 80 -7.97 7.73 4.21
N VAL A 81 -7.16 7.71 5.26
CA VAL A 81 -5.72 8.04 5.17
C VAL A 81 -4.99 6.84 4.54
N CYS A 82 -4.61 6.97 3.27
CA CYS A 82 -3.98 5.87 2.52
C CYS A 82 -2.47 5.72 2.83
N THR A 83 -1.87 4.61 2.38
CA THR A 83 -0.41 4.43 2.51
C THR A 83 0.34 5.39 1.60
N GLN A 84 1.62 5.65 1.91
CA GLN A 84 2.47 6.52 1.09
C GLN A 84 2.56 6.05 -0.38
N MET A 85 2.64 4.74 -0.62
CA MET A 85 2.68 4.18 -1.98
C MET A 85 1.35 4.36 -2.72
N LYS A 86 0.22 4.24 -2.02
CA LYS A 86 -1.10 4.47 -2.63
C LYS A 86 -1.31 5.95 -2.90
N PHE A 87 -0.88 6.81 -1.97
CA PHE A 87 -0.94 8.26 -2.10
C PHE A 87 -0.17 8.72 -3.34
N ASP A 88 1.07 8.28 -3.51
CA ASP A 88 1.89 8.65 -4.68
C ASP A 88 1.30 8.15 -6.01
N LYS A 89 0.39 7.16 -6.00
CA LYS A 89 -0.31 6.70 -7.20
C LYS A 89 -1.54 7.54 -7.53
N LEU A 90 -2.26 8.00 -6.51
CA LEU A 90 -3.52 8.73 -6.64
C LEU A 90 -3.31 10.25 -6.77
N CYS A 91 -2.29 10.77 -6.08
CA CYS A 91 -2.03 12.19 -6.00
C CYS A 91 -1.52 12.75 -7.33
N GLU A 92 -1.97 13.96 -7.64
CA GLU A 92 -1.51 14.77 -8.76
C GLU A 92 -0.03 15.13 -8.66
N TYR A 93 0.46 15.34 -7.43
CA TYR A 93 1.85 15.70 -7.16
C TYR A 93 2.63 14.48 -6.65
N SER A 94 3.87 14.33 -7.12
CA SER A 94 4.74 13.27 -6.60
C SER A 94 4.96 13.44 -5.10
N ILE A 95 4.98 12.33 -4.36
CA ILE A 95 5.34 12.31 -2.95
C ILE A 95 6.70 12.95 -2.66
N ALA A 96 7.61 12.98 -3.64
CA ALA A 96 8.90 13.66 -3.52
C ALA A 96 8.76 15.16 -3.21
N VAL A 97 7.69 15.82 -3.70
CA VAL A 97 7.40 17.24 -3.44
C VAL A 97 7.09 17.46 -1.96
N TYR A 98 6.24 16.62 -1.37
CA TYR A 98 5.92 16.64 0.06
C TYR A 98 7.15 16.33 0.91
N ARG A 99 7.93 15.31 0.51
CA ARG A 99 9.13 14.89 1.26
C ARG A 99 10.19 15.98 1.34
N LYS A 100 10.36 16.76 0.29
CA LYS A 100 11.33 17.87 0.26
C LYS A 100 10.99 18.96 1.30
N ARG A 101 9.70 19.12 1.63
CA ARG A 101 9.21 20.19 2.53
C ARG A 101 9.03 19.72 3.96
N PHE A 102 8.38 18.58 4.14
CA PHE A 102 7.95 18.09 5.46
C PHE A 102 8.74 16.86 5.94
N GLY A 103 9.57 16.26 5.06
CA GLY A 103 10.41 15.11 5.41
C GLY A 103 9.68 13.77 5.29
N LYS A 104 9.75 12.94 6.34
CA LYS A 104 9.20 11.57 6.32
C LYS A 104 7.66 11.59 6.24
N TRP A 105 7.05 10.50 5.77
CA TRP A 105 5.59 10.37 5.63
C TRP A 105 4.82 10.74 6.92
N ASN A 106 5.31 10.30 8.08
CA ASN A 106 4.69 10.65 9.36
C ASN A 106 4.70 12.16 9.63
N ASN A 107 5.78 12.86 9.26
CA ASN A 107 5.87 14.31 9.42
C ASN A 107 4.96 15.04 8.43
N ILE A 108 4.80 14.51 7.21
CA ILE A 108 3.83 15.02 6.23
C ILE A 108 2.41 14.93 6.82
N LEU A 109 2.05 13.79 7.43
CA LEU A 109 0.74 13.60 8.06
C LEU A 109 0.52 14.51 9.28
N LEU A 110 1.57 14.77 10.07
CA LEU A 110 1.52 15.72 11.18
C LEU A 110 1.33 17.16 10.69
N ALA A 111 2.07 17.56 9.66
CA ALA A 111 1.93 18.89 9.06
C ALA A 111 0.56 19.08 8.40
N PHE A 112 0.05 18.04 7.74
CA PHE A 112 -1.31 18.01 7.21
C PHE A 112 -2.36 18.17 8.32
N LYS A 113 -2.19 17.50 9.45
CA LYS A 113 -3.08 17.64 10.62
C LYS A 113 -3.06 19.07 11.18
N ALA A 114 -1.88 19.66 11.36
CA ALA A 114 -1.75 21.05 11.81
C ALA A 114 -2.41 22.02 10.84
N TRP A 115 -2.23 21.81 9.53
CA TRP A 115 -2.89 22.60 8.50
C TRP A 115 -4.43 22.48 8.56
N LEU A 116 -4.99 21.30 8.82
CA LEU A 116 -6.44 21.12 9.01
C LEU A 116 -6.96 21.93 10.21
N GLU A 117 -6.21 21.92 11.32
CA GLU A 117 -6.53 22.67 12.54
C GLU A 117 -6.46 24.19 12.30
N GLU A 118 -5.43 24.67 11.62
CA GLU A 118 -5.24 26.09 11.29
C GLU A 118 -6.26 26.62 10.27
N SER A 119 -6.58 25.81 9.26
CA SER A 119 -7.51 26.19 8.19
C SER A 119 -8.99 26.02 8.55
N GLY A 120 -9.29 25.30 9.64
CA GLY A 120 -10.65 24.97 10.06
C GLY A 120 -11.37 24.03 9.09
N GLN A 121 -10.64 23.33 8.22
CA GLN A 121 -11.24 22.44 7.23
C GLN A 121 -11.70 21.13 7.87
N GLU A 122 -12.95 20.75 7.60
CA GLU A 122 -13.46 19.45 8.00
C GLU A 122 -12.72 18.33 7.25
N PHE A 123 -12.34 17.28 8.00
CA PHE A 123 -11.73 16.08 7.48
C PHE A 123 -12.28 14.84 8.20
N PRO A 124 -13.03 13.96 7.51
CA PRO A 124 -13.71 12.82 8.13
C PRO A 124 -12.80 11.78 8.81
N PHE A 125 -11.51 11.75 8.46
CA PHE A 125 -10.57 10.73 8.90
C PHE A 125 -9.50 11.27 9.85
N LEU A 126 -9.81 12.34 10.60
CA LEU A 126 -8.90 12.99 11.55
C LEU A 126 -8.32 12.01 12.58
N ASN A 127 -9.09 11.00 13.00
CA ASN A 127 -8.68 9.96 13.94
C ASN A 127 -7.65 8.97 13.38
N GLN A 128 -7.41 8.95 12.06
CA GLN A 128 -6.39 8.12 11.40
C GLN A 128 -5.06 8.85 11.23
N LEU A 129 -5.01 10.16 11.52
CA LEU A 129 -3.78 10.95 11.48
C LEU A 129 -2.97 10.75 12.77
N PRO A 130 -1.63 10.74 12.68
CA PRO A 130 -0.77 10.66 13.85
C PRO A 130 -0.97 11.86 14.77
N THR A 131 -0.72 11.67 16.06
CA THR A 131 -0.64 12.75 17.04
C THR A 131 0.83 13.07 17.29
N ALA A 132 1.17 14.35 17.35
CA ALA A 132 2.48 14.78 17.78
C ALA A 132 2.64 14.40 19.26
N THR A 133 3.32 13.28 19.55
CA THR A 133 3.88 13.06 20.87
C THR A 133 5.01 14.05 21.03
N ASN A 134 4.82 15.05 21.91
CA ASN A 134 5.89 15.92 22.39
C ASN A 134 6.91 15.08 23.18
N LEU A 135 7.80 14.41 22.47
CA LEU A 135 9.11 14.04 23.01
C LEU A 135 10.03 15.23 22.72
N PRO A 136 10.69 15.82 23.73
CA PRO A 136 11.60 16.94 23.51
C PRO A 136 12.66 16.58 22.47
N LYS A 137 12.89 17.50 21.52
CA LYS A 137 14.00 17.46 20.57
C LYS A 137 15.31 17.50 21.36
N VAL A 138 15.88 16.33 21.67
CA VAL A 138 17.29 16.24 22.03
C VAL A 138 18.06 16.26 20.72
N GLU A 139 18.89 17.30 20.57
CA GLU A 139 19.77 17.53 19.43
C GLU A 139 20.50 16.24 19.03
N GLU A 140 20.57 16.00 17.72
CA GLU A 140 21.20 14.85 17.04
C GLU A 140 22.71 14.66 17.34
N SER A 141 23.27 15.40 18.29
CA SER A 141 24.68 15.36 18.68
C SER A 141 25.01 14.29 19.75
N ILE A 142 24.02 13.70 20.44
CA ILE A 142 24.27 12.72 21.53
C ILE A 142 24.15 11.26 21.07
N LEU A 143 23.70 10.98 19.85
CA LEU A 143 23.57 9.59 19.33
C LEU A 143 24.90 8.97 18.85
N LYS A 144 26.01 9.33 19.49
CA LYS A 144 27.26 8.56 19.46
C LYS A 144 27.48 7.73 20.73
N GLU A 145 26.43 7.42 21.49
CA GLU A 145 26.46 6.26 22.40
C GLU A 145 25.20 5.41 22.19
N LYS A 146 25.35 4.28 21.48
CA LYS A 146 24.30 3.28 21.29
C LYS A 146 24.07 2.50 22.59
N GLY A 147 23.39 3.11 23.54
CA GLY A 147 22.55 2.35 24.47
C GLY A 147 21.24 2.02 23.77
N LYS A 148 21.03 0.78 23.30
CA LYS A 148 19.71 0.35 22.80
C LYS A 148 18.71 0.50 23.96
N ILE A 149 17.81 1.48 23.89
CA ILE A 149 16.65 1.53 24.79
C ILE A 149 15.88 0.23 24.56
N LYS A 150 15.94 -0.68 25.52
CA LYS A 150 15.14 -1.90 25.46
C LYS A 150 13.68 -1.49 25.59
N PRO A 151 12.78 -1.95 24.69
CA PRO A 151 11.36 -1.70 24.85
C PRO A 151 10.91 -2.22 26.22
N VAL A 152 10.04 -1.45 26.89
CA VAL A 152 9.42 -1.88 28.15
C VAL A 152 8.64 -3.16 27.87
N SER A 153 9.13 -4.27 28.41
CA SER A 153 8.49 -5.58 28.36
C SER A 153 7.77 -5.80 29.68
N TRP A 154 6.49 -6.17 29.61
CA TRP A 154 5.72 -6.60 30.76
C TRP A 154 5.81 -8.12 30.88
N ASP A 155 5.78 -8.63 32.11
CA ASP A 155 5.73 -10.07 32.33
C ASP A 155 4.43 -10.64 31.75
N SER A 156 4.55 -11.81 31.10
CA SER A 156 3.38 -12.50 30.57
C SER A 156 2.49 -12.97 31.72
N LEU A 157 1.19 -12.70 31.61
CA LEU A 157 0.18 -13.24 32.53
C LEU A 157 -0.15 -14.72 32.25
N GLY A 158 0.53 -15.37 31.31
CA GLY A 158 0.25 -16.75 30.90
C GLY A 158 -1.06 -16.92 30.14
N THR A 159 -1.67 -15.83 29.67
CA THR A 159 -2.88 -15.83 28.85
C THR A 159 -2.55 -15.97 27.36
N SER A 160 -3.59 -16.02 26.52
CA SER A 160 -3.44 -16.04 25.06
C SER A 160 -2.56 -14.88 24.58
N THR A 161 -1.54 -15.23 23.79
CA THR A 161 -0.66 -14.25 23.13
C THR A 161 -1.18 -13.94 21.74
N TYR A 162 -0.93 -12.71 21.30
CA TYR A 162 -1.36 -12.23 19.99
C TYR A 162 -0.16 -11.71 19.23
N GLY A 163 -0.14 -11.95 17.91
CA GLY A 163 0.90 -11.44 17.03
C GLY A 163 0.79 -9.93 16.85
N SER A 164 1.70 -9.39 16.03
CA SER A 164 1.66 -7.99 15.62
C SER A 164 0.30 -7.61 15.04
N PHE A 165 -0.14 -6.38 15.27
CA PHE A 165 -1.40 -5.89 14.71
C PHE A 165 -1.35 -5.93 13.17
N LEU A 166 -2.33 -6.61 12.58
CA LEU A 166 -2.41 -6.90 11.15
C LEU A 166 -3.60 -6.19 10.48
N ASN A 167 -4.77 -6.25 11.12
CA ASN A 167 -6.05 -5.72 10.61
C ASN A 167 -6.30 -6.05 9.13
N PHE A 168 -6.41 -7.35 8.84
CA PHE A 168 -6.61 -7.89 7.50
C PHE A 168 -7.86 -8.77 7.47
N ARG A 169 -8.90 -8.29 6.78
CA ARG A 169 -10.16 -9.04 6.55
C ARG A 169 -10.84 -9.58 7.81
N GLY A 170 -10.78 -8.83 8.91
CA GLY A 170 -11.31 -9.25 10.21
C GLY A 170 -10.29 -9.95 11.11
N LEU A 171 -9.14 -10.39 10.58
CA LEU A 171 -8.02 -10.88 11.37
C LEU A 171 -7.20 -9.70 11.91
N GLN A 172 -7.39 -9.36 13.19
CA GLN A 172 -6.77 -8.17 13.80
C GLN A 172 -5.29 -8.34 14.12
N HIS A 173 -4.85 -9.57 14.43
CA HIS A 173 -3.47 -9.88 14.83
C HIS A 173 -2.88 -10.95 13.91
N ALA A 174 -1.57 -10.87 13.68
CA ALA A 174 -0.82 -11.88 12.93
C ALA A 174 -0.91 -13.27 13.60
N PRO A 175 -0.84 -14.36 12.80
CA PRO A 175 -0.69 -15.70 13.34
C PRO A 175 0.48 -15.79 14.32
N VAL A 176 0.33 -16.61 15.35
CA VAL A 176 1.38 -16.94 16.32
C VAL A 176 1.66 -18.45 16.39
N ASN A 177 0.94 -19.22 15.59
CA ASN A 177 1.03 -20.67 15.47
C ASN A 177 0.53 -21.09 14.08
N GLU A 178 0.69 -22.38 13.78
CA GLU A 178 0.29 -23.01 12.52
C GLU A 178 -1.21 -22.89 12.24
N GLN A 179 -2.08 -23.09 13.24
CA GLN A 179 -3.53 -22.99 13.07
C GLN A 179 -3.98 -21.60 12.60
N GLY A 180 -3.30 -20.54 13.04
CA GLY A 180 -3.50 -19.19 12.51
C GLY A 180 -3.07 -19.04 11.04
N VAL A 181 -2.04 -19.78 10.61
CA VAL A 181 -1.59 -19.86 9.20
C VAL A 181 -2.65 -20.56 8.36
N VAL A 182 -3.16 -21.71 8.81
CA VAL A 182 -4.24 -22.44 8.12
C VAL A 182 -5.46 -21.55 7.93
N PHE A 183 -5.90 -20.87 8.99
CA PHE A 183 -7.03 -19.95 8.92
C PHE A 183 -6.78 -18.81 7.92
N LEU A 184 -5.63 -18.14 8.01
CA LEU A 184 -5.27 -17.05 7.11
C LEU A 184 -5.19 -17.51 5.65
N PHE A 185 -4.55 -18.65 5.38
CA PHE A 185 -4.50 -19.22 4.04
C PHE A 185 -5.90 -19.53 3.51
N GLY A 186 -6.78 -20.12 4.32
CA GLY A 186 -8.17 -20.35 3.95
C GLY A 186 -8.90 -19.08 3.51
N MET A 187 -8.59 -17.92 4.12
CA MET A 187 -9.17 -16.62 3.74
C MET A 187 -8.66 -16.06 2.41
N VAL A 188 -7.50 -16.48 1.91
CA VAL A 188 -6.83 -15.87 0.75
C VAL A 188 -6.46 -16.86 -0.36
N CYS A 189 -6.65 -18.16 -0.14
CA CYS A 189 -6.17 -19.23 -1.02
C CYS A 189 -6.58 -19.01 -2.48
N PHE A 190 -7.83 -18.60 -2.73
CA PHE A 190 -8.33 -18.34 -4.08
C PHE A 190 -7.57 -17.22 -4.80
N GLU A 191 -7.26 -16.12 -4.12
CA GLU A 191 -6.49 -15.01 -4.71
C GLU A 191 -5.02 -15.35 -4.90
N LEU A 192 -4.48 -16.24 -4.07
CA LEU A 192 -3.17 -16.84 -4.27
C LEU A 192 -3.17 -17.90 -5.38
N GLY A 193 -4.32 -18.18 -6.00
CA GLY A 193 -4.45 -19.13 -7.10
C GLY A 193 -4.59 -20.58 -6.65
N PHE A 194 -5.15 -20.81 -5.46
CA PHE A 194 -5.40 -22.14 -4.91
C PHE A 194 -6.89 -22.40 -4.69
N VAL A 195 -7.30 -23.65 -4.86
CA VAL A 195 -8.59 -24.16 -4.41
C VAL A 195 -8.33 -25.33 -3.48
N VAL A 196 -8.73 -25.21 -2.21
CA VAL A 196 -8.54 -26.24 -1.19
C VAL A 196 -9.61 -27.33 -1.36
N GLU A 197 -9.19 -28.59 -1.37
CA GLU A 197 -10.09 -29.76 -1.49
C GLU A 197 -10.26 -30.46 -0.13
N SER A 198 -9.19 -30.57 0.65
CA SER A 198 -9.26 -31.17 2.00
C SER A 198 -8.14 -30.65 2.91
N ILE A 199 -8.46 -30.47 4.19
CA ILE A 199 -7.50 -30.21 5.28
C ILE A 199 -7.64 -31.35 6.29
N ARG A 200 -6.51 -31.87 6.78
CA ARG A 200 -6.43 -32.96 7.75
C ARG A 200 -5.30 -32.69 8.75
N THR A 201 -5.27 -33.49 9.82
CA THR A 201 -4.28 -33.37 10.92
C THR A 201 -3.01 -34.18 10.69
N GLY A 202 -2.77 -34.67 9.48
CA GLY A 202 -1.72 -35.63 9.21
C GLY A 202 -1.02 -35.34 7.90
N TYR A 203 0.27 -35.61 7.89
CA TYR A 203 1.17 -35.26 6.81
C TYR A 203 0.80 -35.89 5.45
N PRO A 204 0.75 -35.10 4.35
CA PRO A 204 0.69 -33.64 4.33
C PRO A 204 -0.69 -33.11 4.75
N ASP A 205 -0.71 -31.95 5.41
CA ASP A 205 -1.91 -31.38 6.06
C ASP A 205 -3.03 -31.00 5.10
N CYS A 206 -2.70 -30.68 3.85
CA CYS A 206 -3.65 -30.13 2.91
C CYS A 206 -3.48 -30.67 1.50
N GLU A 207 -4.60 -30.95 0.85
CA GLU A 207 -4.67 -31.19 -0.59
C GLU A 207 -5.45 -30.04 -1.24
N ALA A 208 -4.84 -29.46 -2.27
CA ALA A 208 -5.40 -28.36 -3.02
C ALA A 208 -5.12 -28.52 -4.51
N LYS A 209 -5.65 -27.59 -5.30
CA LYS A 209 -5.29 -27.38 -6.69
C LYS A 209 -4.70 -25.98 -6.85
N ARG A 210 -3.52 -25.87 -7.46
CA ARG A 210 -2.90 -24.58 -7.81
C ARG A 210 -3.15 -24.25 -9.27
N ARG A 211 -3.34 -22.97 -9.57
CA ARG A 211 -3.53 -22.46 -10.93
C ARG A 211 -2.18 -22.32 -11.62
N VAL A 212 -2.00 -23.00 -12.76
CA VAL A 212 -0.72 -23.03 -13.49
C VAL A 212 -0.65 -22.04 -14.67
N SER A 213 -1.76 -21.40 -15.03
CA SER A 213 -1.80 -20.35 -16.05
C SER A 213 -2.85 -19.30 -15.75
N GLN A 214 -2.50 -18.02 -15.85
CA GLN A 214 -3.46 -16.91 -15.71
C GLN A 214 -4.38 -16.75 -16.94
N LYS A 215 -3.92 -17.21 -18.13
CA LYS A 215 -4.68 -17.10 -19.40
C LYS A 215 -5.55 -18.33 -19.70
N GLY A 216 -5.32 -19.43 -19.00
CA GLY A 216 -6.12 -20.66 -19.10
C GLY A 216 -6.77 -21.02 -17.78
N ASP A 217 -7.83 -21.83 -17.84
CA ASP A 217 -8.43 -22.45 -16.66
C ASP A 217 -7.76 -23.82 -16.41
N LYS A 218 -6.44 -23.78 -16.13
CA LYS A 218 -5.61 -24.97 -15.91
C LYS A 218 -5.18 -25.04 -14.46
N TRP A 219 -5.42 -26.20 -13.86
CA TRP A 219 -5.20 -26.47 -12.44
C TRP A 219 -4.39 -27.74 -12.28
N GLU A 220 -3.48 -27.75 -11.30
CA GLU A 220 -2.63 -28.89 -10.96
C GLU A 220 -2.82 -29.24 -9.48
N ARG A 221 -2.91 -30.53 -9.16
CA ARG A 221 -3.01 -31.00 -7.77
C ARG A 221 -1.70 -30.70 -7.03
N VAL A 222 -1.83 -30.25 -5.79
CA VAL A 222 -0.71 -29.89 -4.93
C VAL A 222 -0.99 -30.36 -3.50
N ARG A 223 0.04 -30.91 -2.86
CA ARG A 223 0.06 -31.29 -1.45
C ARG A 223 0.79 -30.22 -0.67
N ILE A 224 0.14 -29.67 0.33
CA ILE A 224 0.61 -28.52 1.10
C ILE A 224 0.86 -28.98 2.53
N GLU A 225 2.01 -28.61 3.07
CA GLU A 225 2.26 -28.63 4.51
C GLU A 225 2.12 -27.22 5.09
N PHE A 226 1.42 -27.07 6.21
CA PHE A 226 1.30 -25.80 6.89
C PHE A 226 2.31 -25.69 8.01
N GLU A 227 2.96 -24.54 8.09
CA GLU A 227 3.93 -24.28 9.15
C GLU A 227 3.83 -22.88 9.70
N TYR A 228 4.18 -22.68 10.97
CA TYR A 228 4.34 -21.30 11.45
C TYR A 228 5.59 -20.65 10.84
N ARG A 229 6.72 -21.37 10.85
CA ARG A 229 7.99 -20.99 10.22
C ARG A 229 8.38 -22.10 9.26
N SER A 230 8.89 -21.78 8.07
CA SER A 230 9.33 -22.82 7.12
C SER A 230 10.39 -23.76 7.71
N SER A 231 11.24 -23.26 8.62
CA SER A 231 12.25 -24.07 9.32
C SER A 231 11.69 -25.08 10.34
N ASN A 232 10.41 -24.98 10.70
CA ASN A 232 9.76 -25.96 11.57
C ASN A 232 9.43 -27.28 10.86
N PHE A 233 9.48 -27.31 9.52
CA PHE A 233 9.18 -28.48 8.72
C PHE A 233 10.09 -29.65 9.10
N ASP A 234 9.50 -30.73 9.59
CA ASP A 234 10.19 -31.95 10.07
C ASP A 234 9.59 -33.22 9.45
N HIS A 235 9.42 -33.20 8.13
CA HIS A 235 8.85 -34.31 7.35
C HIS A 235 9.71 -34.63 6.13
N ASP A 236 9.47 -35.79 5.49
CA ASP A 236 10.15 -36.16 4.23
C ASP A 236 9.70 -35.23 3.10
N PRO A 237 10.56 -34.40 2.50
CA PRO A 237 10.17 -33.45 1.45
C PRO A 237 9.45 -34.09 0.25
N ASN A 238 9.59 -35.39 -0.01
CA ASN A 238 8.89 -36.05 -1.11
C ASN A 238 7.38 -36.24 -0.88
N GLY A 239 6.93 -36.08 0.37
CA GLY A 239 5.53 -36.30 0.77
C GLY A 239 4.60 -35.11 0.53
N CYS A 240 5.15 -33.91 0.31
CA CYS A 240 4.42 -32.69 -0.05
C CYS A 240 5.11 -31.99 -1.23
N ASP A 241 4.42 -31.02 -1.84
CA ASP A 241 4.94 -30.31 -3.00
C ASP A 241 5.32 -28.86 -2.66
N LEU A 242 4.72 -28.29 -1.61
CA LEU A 242 5.08 -26.96 -1.11
C LEU A 242 4.73 -26.77 0.37
N ILE A 243 5.36 -25.77 0.99
CA ILE A 243 5.07 -25.31 2.35
C ILE A 243 4.30 -23.98 2.27
N VAL A 244 3.21 -23.85 3.02
CA VAL A 244 2.59 -22.54 3.30
C VAL A 244 2.93 -22.15 4.73
N CYS A 245 3.60 -21.01 4.92
CA CYS A 245 4.01 -20.56 6.25
C CYS A 245 3.74 -19.09 6.52
N TRP A 246 3.68 -18.70 7.81
CA TRP A 246 3.63 -17.29 8.19
C TRP A 246 4.97 -16.57 7.95
N GLN A 247 6.10 -17.21 8.25
CA GLN A 247 7.42 -16.63 8.03
C GLN A 247 8.35 -17.64 7.36
N HIS A 248 8.93 -17.26 6.23
CA HIS A 248 9.96 -18.05 5.57
C HIS A 248 11.35 -17.65 6.11
N ASP A 249 12.00 -18.57 6.81
CA ASP A 249 13.31 -18.40 7.43
C ASP A 249 14.28 -19.54 7.10
N TRP A 250 13.97 -20.36 6.09
CA TRP A 250 14.81 -21.46 5.62
C TRP A 250 15.23 -21.27 4.16
N PRO A 251 16.32 -20.51 3.87
CA PRO A 251 16.71 -20.17 2.50
C PRO A 251 17.08 -21.36 1.61
N GLU A 252 17.60 -22.44 2.23
CA GLU A 252 18.02 -23.67 1.56
C GLU A 252 16.88 -24.72 1.51
N CYS A 253 15.62 -24.28 1.66
CA CYS A 253 14.46 -25.17 1.62
C CYS A 253 14.37 -25.86 0.25
N PRO A 254 14.26 -27.20 0.21
CA PRO A 254 14.20 -27.95 -1.05
C PRO A 254 12.81 -27.87 -1.71
N LEU A 255 11.81 -27.31 -1.03
CA LEU A 255 10.42 -27.20 -1.48
C LEU A 255 10.09 -25.77 -1.89
N GLU A 256 9.06 -25.63 -2.72
CA GLU A 256 8.44 -24.31 -2.95
C GLU A 256 7.82 -23.80 -1.64
N VAL A 257 7.93 -22.49 -1.36
CA VAL A 257 7.37 -21.88 -0.15
C VAL A 257 6.47 -20.71 -0.48
N VAL A 258 5.26 -20.74 0.05
CA VAL A 258 4.32 -19.61 0.04
C VAL A 258 4.34 -18.94 1.40
N GLU A 259 4.95 -17.77 1.45
CA GLU A 259 5.15 -16.98 2.66
C GLU A 259 4.01 -15.94 2.81
N LEU A 260 3.12 -16.14 3.79
CA LEU A 260 1.88 -15.38 3.93
C LEU A 260 2.07 -13.94 4.42
N GLN A 261 3.02 -13.65 5.31
CA GLN A 261 3.31 -12.30 5.81
C GLN A 261 3.62 -11.32 4.67
N THR A 262 4.33 -11.73 3.62
CA THR A 262 4.54 -10.90 2.43
C THR A 262 3.38 -11.03 1.44
N ALA A 263 2.88 -12.25 1.18
CA ALA A 263 1.86 -12.47 0.15
C ALA A 263 0.60 -11.60 0.37
N ILE A 264 0.11 -11.50 1.61
CA ILE A 264 -1.11 -10.73 1.93
C ILE A 264 -0.92 -9.22 1.78
N GLN A 265 0.30 -8.70 1.74
CA GLN A 265 0.55 -7.25 1.56
C GLN A 265 0.13 -6.77 0.17
N SER A 266 0.11 -7.68 -0.81
CA SER A 266 -0.31 -7.41 -2.18
C SER A 266 -1.82 -7.54 -2.42
N LEU A 267 -2.55 -8.14 -1.46
CA LEU A 267 -3.97 -8.42 -1.59
C LEU A 267 -4.84 -7.25 -1.11
N PRO A 268 -6.02 -7.03 -1.73
CA PRO A 268 -6.95 -6.02 -1.27
C PRO A 268 -7.45 -6.37 0.15
N LYS A 269 -7.41 -5.37 1.03
CA LYS A 269 -8.18 -5.41 2.29
C LYS A 269 -9.67 -5.31 1.92
N LEU A 270 -10.56 -6.00 2.64
CA LEU A 270 -12.01 -6.02 2.35
C LEU A 270 -12.52 -4.62 1.96
N ALA A 271 -13.25 -4.54 0.84
CA ALA A 271 -14.06 -3.36 0.54
C ALA A 271 -15.11 -3.24 1.66
N ARG A 272 -15.29 -2.04 2.20
CA ARG A 272 -16.42 -1.77 3.08
C ARG A 272 -17.66 -1.73 2.20
N GLU A 273 -18.62 -2.62 2.46
CA GLU A 273 -20.00 -2.49 1.99
C GLU A 273 -20.64 -1.22 2.56
#